data_AF-A0A0K9P8J2-F1
#
_entry.id   AF-A0A0K9P8J2-F1
#
_cell.length_a   1.000
_cell.length_b   1.000
_cell.length_c   1.000
_cell.angle_alpha   90.00
_cell.angle_beta   90.00
_cell.angle_gamma   90.00
#
_symmetry.space_group_name_H-M   'P 1'
#
loop_
_entity.id
_entity.type
_entity.pdbx_description
1 polymer ?
#
loop_
_entity_poly.entity_id
_entity_poly.type
_entity_poly.pdbx_seq_one_letter_code
_entity_poly.pdbx_strand_id
1 'polypeptide(L)'
;MSSLCYFCPNCICPSSQRPVKRYKSILRGIFPKSPGEEPNEKKIGKLCGYISKNPHRVEKITKILDRKCYNALRNENFYIASAVLCIYRRVLLSSREQMPRFADNLLNIIQTLLDQTRNDEMRILGCHTLFEFINSQVRALGYKLRFTFKVQLNMTDGTHMVIIENFIPKLCDLALELGNENRVCSLRCAGLQTLSSMVWFMGEHSHVSEEFDNVVSAILENHERQSKEAKDSADSTSTEYVRCPSVHKMITLASSSLGAMSRIPSWNRIINKKGELNLTLEETKNPSFWSRVCINNMAKLAKEATTIRRVIDSIFRYFDHENLWSSQYGPSLSVLYDIQVAMEKYGMDVFFL
;
A
#
# COMPACT_ATOMS: atom_id res chain seq x y z
N MET A 1 -4.31 -81.49 26.55
CA MET A 1 -4.69 -80.93 25.25
C MET A 1 -4.33 -79.46 25.25
N SER A 2 -3.30 -79.14 24.48
CA SER A 2 -2.67 -77.83 24.36
C SER A 2 -3.34 -77.01 23.27
N SER A 3 -3.52 -75.70 23.47
CA SER A 3 -3.57 -74.75 22.35
C SER A 3 -2.94 -73.42 22.77
N LEU A 4 -1.65 -73.29 22.48
CA LEU A 4 -0.93 -72.03 22.38
C LEU A 4 -1.59 -71.16 21.29
N CYS A 5 -1.97 -69.93 21.60
CA CYS A 5 -2.16 -68.91 20.57
C CYS A 5 -0.88 -68.08 20.47
N TYR A 6 -0.18 -68.32 19.37
CA TYR A 6 1.05 -67.67 18.96
C TYR A 6 0.83 -66.17 18.66
N PHE A 7 1.83 -65.38 19.04
CA PHE A 7 2.17 -64.04 18.55
C PHE A 7 1.47 -63.61 17.25
N CYS A 8 0.67 -62.53 17.33
CA CYS A 8 0.42 -61.63 16.20
C CYS A 8 1.28 -60.36 16.38
N PRO A 9 2.35 -60.16 15.59
CA PRO A 9 3.20 -58.97 15.69
C PRO A 9 2.59 -57.68 15.13
N ASN A 10 1.28 -57.58 14.93
CA ASN A 10 0.65 -56.45 14.23
C ASN A 10 -0.50 -55.76 14.99
N CYS A 11 -0.59 -55.91 16.31
CA CYS A 11 -1.47 -55.07 17.13
C CYS A 11 -0.82 -53.71 17.42
N ILE A 12 -0.51 -52.95 16.36
CA ILE A 12 -0.32 -51.50 16.47
C ILE A 12 -1.73 -50.91 16.54
N CYS A 13 -2.10 -50.34 17.69
CA CYS A 13 -3.35 -49.60 17.85
C CYS A 13 -3.50 -48.54 16.75
N PRO A 14 -4.49 -48.64 15.83
CA PRO A 14 -4.71 -47.65 14.79
C PRO A 14 -5.53 -46.48 15.33
N SER A 15 -5.03 -45.77 16.34
CA SER A 15 -5.64 -44.54 16.85
C SER A 15 -4.99 -43.26 16.30
N SER A 16 -3.91 -43.35 15.52
CA SER A 16 -3.02 -42.18 15.30
C SER A 16 -2.70 -41.77 13.85
N GLN A 17 -3.39 -42.28 12.82
CA GLN A 17 -3.23 -41.76 11.45
C GLN A 17 -4.59 -41.42 10.81
N ARG A 18 -5.22 -40.35 11.29
CA ARG A 18 -6.28 -39.69 10.53
C ARG A 18 -5.65 -39.03 9.29
N PRO A 19 -6.17 -39.25 8.07
CA PRO A 19 -5.62 -38.62 6.88
C PRO A 19 -5.59 -37.10 7.05
N VAL A 20 -4.39 -36.52 7.00
CA VAL A 20 -4.20 -35.07 7.13
C VAL A 20 -4.87 -34.42 5.94
N LYS A 21 -5.92 -33.61 6.19
CA LYS A 21 -6.60 -32.83 5.14
C LYS A 21 -5.55 -32.12 4.27
N ARG A 22 -5.64 -32.26 2.94
CA ARG A 22 -4.61 -31.82 1.98
C ARG A 22 -4.07 -30.40 2.25
N TYR A 23 -4.95 -29.43 2.53
CA TYR A 23 -4.53 -28.05 2.83
C TYR A 23 -3.66 -27.93 4.09
N LYS A 24 -3.87 -28.76 5.12
CA LYS A 24 -3.03 -28.77 6.34
C LYS A 24 -1.62 -29.25 6.04
N SER A 25 -1.48 -30.24 5.15
CA SER A 25 -0.17 -30.73 4.70
C SER A 25 0.57 -29.64 3.91
N ILE A 26 -0.13 -28.97 2.99
CA ILE A 26 0.45 -27.83 2.24
C ILE A 26 0.90 -26.73 3.20
N LEU A 27 0.02 -26.30 4.12
CA LEU A 27 0.32 -25.25 5.10
C LEU A 27 1.56 -25.57 5.95
N ARG A 28 1.68 -26.79 6.48
CA ARG A 28 2.85 -27.22 7.27
C ARG A 28 4.15 -27.03 6.52
N GLY A 29 4.13 -27.20 5.20
CA GLY A 29 5.31 -27.08 4.39
C GLY A 29 5.68 -25.64 4.01
N ILE A 30 4.81 -24.65 4.21
CA ILE A 30 5.07 -23.25 3.82
C ILE A 30 5.96 -22.56 4.85
N PHE A 31 5.71 -22.79 6.13
CA PHE A 31 6.31 -21.99 7.19
C PHE A 31 7.78 -22.36 7.42
N PRO A 32 8.64 -21.35 7.62
CA PRO A 32 10.05 -21.55 7.92
C PRO A 32 10.24 -22.25 9.26
N LYS A 33 11.35 -23.00 9.40
CA LYS A 33 11.71 -23.71 10.63
C LYS A 33 12.60 -22.86 11.54
N SER A 34 13.37 -21.93 10.98
CA SER A 34 14.27 -21.04 11.73
C SER A 34 14.06 -19.57 11.33
N PRO A 35 14.44 -18.61 12.19
CA PRO A 35 14.54 -17.20 11.81
C PRO A 35 15.48 -17.03 10.60
N GLY A 36 15.10 -16.18 9.65
CA GLY A 36 15.87 -15.89 8.43
C GLY A 36 15.57 -16.78 7.22
N GLU A 37 14.85 -17.90 7.39
CA GLU A 37 14.36 -18.69 6.26
C GLU A 37 13.09 -18.06 5.67
N GLU A 38 13.05 -17.90 4.35
CA GLU A 38 11.86 -17.39 3.65
C GLU A 38 10.75 -18.45 3.56
N PRO A 39 9.47 -18.04 3.55
CA PRO A 39 8.37 -18.97 3.39
C PRO A 39 8.41 -19.63 2.00
N ASN A 40 8.10 -20.92 1.93
CA ASN A 40 8.24 -21.69 0.70
C ASN A 40 7.25 -21.25 -0.39
N GLU A 41 7.71 -20.39 -1.31
CA GLU A 41 6.90 -19.79 -2.37
C GLU A 41 6.19 -20.83 -3.25
N LYS A 42 6.88 -21.93 -3.61
CA LYS A 42 6.30 -23.01 -4.41
C LYS A 42 5.07 -23.62 -3.73
N LYS A 43 5.09 -23.76 -2.40
CA LYS A 43 3.96 -24.27 -1.63
C LYS A 43 2.88 -23.22 -1.40
N ILE A 44 3.23 -21.93 -1.31
CA ILE A 44 2.24 -20.84 -1.33
C ILE A 44 1.46 -20.87 -2.66
N GLY A 45 2.14 -21.02 -3.79
CA GLY A 45 1.49 -21.17 -5.10
C GLY A 45 0.56 -22.39 -5.16
N LYS A 46 0.98 -23.54 -4.62
CA LYS A 46 0.13 -24.74 -4.50
C LYS A 46 -1.09 -24.49 -3.61
N LEU A 47 -0.95 -23.73 -2.52
CA LEU A 47 -2.07 -23.37 -1.65
C LEU A 47 -3.06 -22.46 -2.38
N CYS A 48 -2.59 -21.46 -3.12
CA CYS A 48 -3.43 -20.57 -3.92
C CYS A 48 -4.21 -21.36 -4.98
N GLY A 49 -3.53 -22.24 -5.72
CA GLY A 49 -4.20 -23.13 -6.69
C GLY A 49 -5.21 -24.08 -6.05
N TYR A 50 -4.98 -24.52 -4.79
CA TYR A 50 -5.95 -25.30 -4.03
C TYR A 50 -7.16 -24.44 -3.60
N ILE A 51 -6.93 -23.22 -3.13
CA ILE A 51 -7.96 -22.26 -2.70
C ILE A 51 -8.89 -21.93 -3.88
N SER A 52 -8.36 -21.59 -5.05
CA SER A 52 -9.17 -21.26 -6.23
C SER A 52 -10.07 -22.43 -6.66
N LYS A 53 -9.64 -23.69 -6.44
CA LYS A 53 -10.44 -24.89 -6.74
C LYS A 53 -11.39 -25.29 -5.60
N ASN A 54 -11.24 -24.73 -4.40
CA ASN A 54 -12.00 -25.12 -3.21
C ASN A 54 -12.47 -23.91 -2.37
N PRO A 55 -13.34 -23.02 -2.91
CA PRO A 55 -13.83 -21.82 -2.20
C PRO A 55 -14.31 -22.08 -0.77
N HIS A 56 -15.09 -23.13 -0.55
CA HIS A 56 -15.65 -23.53 0.74
C HIS A 56 -14.60 -23.88 1.82
N ARG A 57 -13.32 -24.04 1.45
CA ARG A 57 -12.22 -24.28 2.38
C ARG A 57 -11.51 -23.01 2.82
N VAL A 58 -11.73 -21.88 2.14
CA VAL A 58 -11.07 -20.59 2.42
C VAL A 58 -11.22 -20.23 3.89
N GLU A 59 -12.44 -20.17 4.41
CA GLU A 59 -12.69 -19.81 5.82
C GLU A 59 -11.97 -20.70 6.83
N LYS A 60 -11.81 -22.00 6.51
CA LYS A 60 -11.09 -22.94 7.38
C LYS A 60 -9.58 -22.75 7.29
N ILE A 61 -9.06 -22.35 6.14
CA ILE A 61 -7.65 -22.04 5.94
C ILE A 61 -7.31 -20.72 6.62
N THR A 62 -8.11 -19.68 6.38
CA THR A 62 -7.90 -18.33 6.95
C THR A 62 -8.02 -18.36 8.47
N LYS A 63 -9.01 -19.05 9.05
CA LYS A 63 -9.06 -19.27 10.52
C LYS A 63 -7.79 -19.90 11.11
N ILE A 64 -7.08 -20.76 10.36
CA ILE A 64 -5.80 -21.32 10.82
C ILE A 64 -4.69 -20.28 10.70
N LEU A 65 -4.67 -19.53 9.61
CA LEU A 65 -3.70 -18.44 9.38
C LEU A 65 -3.86 -17.34 10.44
N ASP A 66 -5.10 -16.91 10.72
CA ASP A 66 -5.42 -15.88 11.71
C ASP A 66 -4.90 -16.27 13.09
N ARG A 67 -5.27 -17.46 13.57
CA ARG A 67 -4.79 -17.98 14.86
C ARG A 67 -3.27 -18.03 14.91
N LYS A 68 -2.63 -18.42 13.81
CA LYS A 68 -1.17 -18.50 13.75
C LYS A 68 -0.53 -17.11 13.74
N CYS A 69 -1.12 -16.14 13.05
CA CYS A 69 -0.65 -14.76 13.00
C CYS A 69 -0.74 -14.10 14.37
N TYR A 70 -1.91 -14.12 15.02
CA TYR A 70 -2.07 -13.53 16.36
C TYR A 70 -1.17 -14.19 17.40
N ASN A 71 -1.02 -15.51 17.37
CA ASN A 71 -0.08 -16.20 18.26
C ASN A 71 1.38 -15.83 17.96
N ALA A 72 1.74 -15.63 16.70
CA ALA A 72 3.08 -15.20 16.32
C ALA A 72 3.36 -13.77 16.80
N LEU A 73 2.43 -12.84 16.58
CA LEU A 73 2.53 -11.45 17.02
C LEU A 73 2.62 -11.34 18.55
N ARG A 74 1.77 -12.06 19.28
CA ARG A 74 1.79 -12.06 20.76
C ARG A 74 3.11 -12.58 21.35
N ASN A 75 3.76 -13.51 20.66
CA ASN A 75 5.02 -14.13 21.08
C ASN A 75 6.24 -13.50 20.40
N GLU A 76 6.09 -12.37 19.71
CA GLU A 76 7.16 -11.68 18.96
C GLU A 76 7.88 -12.56 17.92
N ASN A 77 7.21 -13.61 17.42
CA ASN A 77 7.70 -14.48 16.35
C ASN A 77 7.42 -13.85 14.98
N PHE A 78 8.02 -12.69 14.73
CA PHE A 78 7.73 -11.86 13.56
C PHE A 78 7.95 -12.56 12.22
N TYR A 79 8.96 -13.44 12.10
CA TYR A 79 9.20 -14.20 10.87
C TYR A 79 8.03 -15.15 10.52
N ILE A 80 7.31 -15.69 11.52
CA ILE A 80 6.10 -16.49 11.30
C ILE A 80 4.93 -15.59 10.89
N ALA A 81 4.79 -14.42 11.52
CA ALA A 81 3.77 -13.44 11.13
C ALA A 81 3.98 -13.01 9.67
N SER A 82 5.22 -12.67 9.28
CA SER A 82 5.61 -12.37 7.90
C SER A 82 5.24 -13.47 6.94
N ALA A 83 5.51 -14.74 7.28
CA ALA A 83 5.11 -15.87 6.45
C ALA A 83 3.58 -15.99 6.27
N VAL A 84 2.80 -15.70 7.32
CA VAL A 84 1.32 -15.67 7.20
C VAL A 84 0.88 -14.55 6.26
N LEU A 85 1.44 -13.35 6.40
CA LEU A 85 1.09 -12.21 5.56
C LEU A 85 1.50 -12.43 4.10
N CYS A 86 2.64 -13.07 3.83
CA CYS A 86 3.02 -13.49 2.47
C CYS A 86 1.96 -14.41 1.84
N ILE A 87 1.35 -15.30 2.62
CA ILE A 87 0.24 -16.14 2.14
C ILE A 87 -0.97 -15.26 1.81
N TYR A 88 -1.39 -14.36 2.71
CA TYR A 88 -2.53 -13.48 2.47
C TYR A 88 -2.36 -12.60 1.24
N ARG A 89 -1.21 -11.95 1.12
CA ARG A 89 -0.78 -11.16 -0.05
C ARG A 89 -0.91 -11.96 -1.35
N ARG A 90 -0.40 -13.20 -1.37
CA ARG A 90 -0.51 -14.06 -2.56
C ARG A 90 -1.95 -14.49 -2.86
N VAL A 91 -2.76 -14.73 -1.83
CA VAL A 91 -4.19 -15.07 -1.98
C VAL A 91 -4.99 -13.89 -2.51
N LEU A 92 -4.73 -12.65 -2.07
CA LEU A 92 -5.34 -11.44 -2.61
C LEU A 92 -5.12 -11.31 -4.12
N LEU A 93 -3.88 -11.59 -4.57
CA LEU A 93 -3.51 -11.51 -5.98
C LEU A 93 -4.07 -12.67 -6.81
N SER A 94 -4.08 -13.90 -6.27
CA SER A 94 -4.37 -15.13 -7.04
C SER A 94 -5.82 -15.62 -6.96
N SER A 95 -6.55 -15.25 -5.90
CA SER A 95 -7.88 -15.80 -5.56
C SER A 95 -8.81 -14.71 -5.04
N ARG A 96 -8.82 -13.55 -5.70
CA ARG A 96 -9.54 -12.34 -5.28
C ARG A 96 -11.04 -12.53 -5.00
N GLU A 97 -11.72 -13.38 -5.75
CA GLU A 97 -13.14 -13.70 -5.54
C GLU A 97 -13.44 -14.22 -4.11
N GLN A 98 -12.41 -14.73 -3.43
CA GLN A 98 -12.50 -15.25 -2.08
C GLN A 98 -12.22 -14.19 -1.00
N MET A 99 -11.77 -13.00 -1.37
CA MET A 99 -11.40 -11.90 -0.46
C MET A 99 -12.50 -11.55 0.56
N PRO A 100 -13.80 -11.46 0.20
CA PRO A 100 -14.84 -11.16 1.19
C PRO A 100 -14.89 -12.15 2.36
N ARG A 101 -14.38 -13.38 2.19
CA ARG A 101 -14.40 -14.43 3.22
C ARG A 101 -13.34 -14.23 4.31
N PHE A 102 -12.41 -13.31 4.13
CA PHE A 102 -11.31 -13.06 5.08
C PHE A 102 -10.93 -11.58 5.20
N ALA A 103 -11.64 -10.69 4.52
CA ALA A 103 -11.31 -9.27 4.46
C ALA A 103 -11.24 -8.63 5.85
N ASP A 104 -12.28 -8.76 6.67
CA ASP A 104 -12.33 -8.18 8.02
C ASP A 104 -11.18 -8.69 8.91
N ASN A 105 -10.92 -10.00 8.88
CA ASN A 105 -9.83 -10.59 9.65
C ASN A 105 -8.47 -10.07 9.18
N LEU A 106 -8.27 -9.91 7.87
CA LEU A 106 -7.03 -9.38 7.32
C LEU A 106 -6.85 -7.90 7.67
N LEU A 107 -7.91 -7.09 7.62
CA LEU A 107 -7.89 -5.68 8.03
C LEU A 107 -7.57 -5.56 9.54
N ASN A 108 -8.14 -6.42 10.38
CA ASN A 108 -7.79 -6.46 11.82
C ASN A 108 -6.32 -6.85 12.06
N ILE A 109 -5.78 -7.79 11.27
CA ILE A 109 -4.34 -8.15 11.32
C ILE A 109 -3.49 -6.95 10.87
N ILE A 110 -3.85 -6.28 9.77
CA ILE A 110 -3.15 -5.07 9.28
C ILE A 110 -3.13 -4.00 10.37
N GLN A 111 -4.26 -3.74 11.02
CA GLN A 111 -4.36 -2.80 12.14
C GLN A 111 -3.36 -3.16 13.25
N THR A 112 -3.35 -4.43 13.67
CA THR A 112 -2.44 -4.94 14.70
C THR A 112 -0.97 -4.79 14.31
N LEU A 113 -0.63 -4.97 13.03
CA LEU A 113 0.72 -4.78 12.50
C LEU A 113 1.14 -3.30 12.52
N LEU A 114 0.25 -2.40 12.11
CA LEU A 114 0.51 -0.95 12.12
C LEU A 114 0.65 -0.40 13.54
N ASP A 115 0.03 -1.06 14.53
CA ASP A 115 0.18 -0.76 15.97
C ASP A 115 1.52 -1.23 16.57
N GLN A 116 2.36 -1.98 15.83
CA GLN A 116 3.68 -2.42 16.30
C GLN A 116 4.72 -1.29 16.23
N THR A 117 4.56 -0.24 17.04
CA THR A 117 5.46 0.94 17.06
C THR A 117 6.93 0.61 17.32
N ARG A 118 7.22 -0.52 17.96
CA ARG A 118 8.58 -1.00 18.24
C ARG A 118 9.21 -1.80 17.08
N ASN A 119 8.44 -2.15 16.06
CA ASN A 119 8.89 -2.98 14.95
C ASN A 119 8.44 -2.42 13.60
N ASP A 120 9.34 -1.67 12.96
CA ASP A 120 9.12 -1.05 11.65
C ASP A 120 8.85 -2.06 10.54
N GLU A 121 9.49 -3.24 10.57
CA GLU A 121 9.26 -4.25 9.54
C GLU A 121 7.81 -4.72 9.54
N MET A 122 7.19 -4.82 10.72
CA MET A 122 5.77 -5.17 10.84
C MET A 122 4.87 -4.04 10.33
N ARG A 123 5.19 -2.77 10.64
CA ARG A 123 4.45 -1.60 10.14
C ARG A 123 4.52 -1.52 8.61
N ILE A 124 5.72 -1.66 8.04
CA ILE A 124 5.96 -1.69 6.58
C ILE A 124 5.19 -2.84 5.93
N LEU A 125 5.22 -4.04 6.52
CA LEU A 125 4.47 -5.18 6.03
C LEU A 125 2.96 -4.96 6.08
N GLY A 126 2.47 -4.29 7.13
CA GLY A 126 1.08 -3.83 7.25
C GLY A 126 0.69 -2.92 6.10
N CYS A 127 1.49 -1.88 5.82
CA CYS A 127 1.31 -0.98 4.68
C CYS A 127 1.27 -1.73 3.34
N HIS A 128 2.27 -2.57 3.05
CA HIS A 128 2.30 -3.32 1.80
C HIS A 128 1.11 -4.26 1.63
N THR A 129 0.64 -4.88 2.73
CA THR A 129 -0.55 -5.74 2.69
C THR A 129 -1.81 -4.92 2.45
N LEU A 130 -1.94 -3.76 3.09
CA LEU A 130 -3.06 -2.83 2.89
C LEU A 130 -3.08 -2.27 1.46
N PHE A 131 -1.92 -1.88 0.93
CA PHE A 131 -1.75 -1.48 -0.46
C PHE A 131 -2.29 -2.54 -1.43
N GLU A 132 -1.89 -3.81 -1.24
CA GLU A 132 -2.37 -4.92 -2.07
C GLU A 132 -3.87 -5.19 -1.88
N PHE A 133 -4.39 -5.06 -0.66
CA PHE A 133 -5.81 -5.17 -0.37
C PHE A 133 -6.63 -4.11 -1.11
N ILE A 134 -6.27 -2.83 -0.98
CA ILE A 134 -6.96 -1.70 -1.62
C ILE A 134 -6.94 -1.88 -3.15
N ASN A 135 -5.78 -2.17 -3.72
CA ASN A 135 -5.66 -2.42 -5.17
C ASN A 135 -6.41 -3.68 -5.64
N SER A 136 -6.65 -4.64 -4.74
CA SER A 136 -7.47 -5.82 -4.99
C SER A 136 -8.98 -5.53 -4.93
N GLN A 137 -9.41 -4.44 -4.32
CA GLN A 137 -10.80 -3.97 -4.42
C GLN A 137 -11.05 -3.32 -5.78
N VAL A 138 -10.24 -2.32 -6.15
CA VAL A 138 -10.55 -1.49 -7.33
C VAL A 138 -10.42 -2.24 -8.65
N ARG A 139 -9.44 -3.13 -8.79
CA ARG A 139 -9.27 -3.88 -10.05
C ARG A 139 -10.55 -4.68 -10.40
N ALA A 140 -11.40 -5.03 -9.42
CA ALA A 140 -12.71 -5.67 -9.64
C ALA A 140 -13.62 -4.93 -10.65
N LEU A 141 -13.45 -3.61 -10.75
CA LEU A 141 -14.22 -2.73 -11.61
C LEU A 141 -13.74 -2.77 -13.08
N GLY A 142 -12.44 -3.02 -13.31
CA GLY A 142 -11.81 -2.87 -14.63
C GLY A 142 -12.08 -4.00 -15.63
N TYR A 143 -12.31 -5.24 -15.16
CA TYR A 143 -12.55 -6.39 -16.05
C TYR A 143 -14.03 -6.60 -16.42
N LYS A 144 -14.95 -5.92 -15.73
CA LYS A 144 -16.39 -6.01 -16.01
C LYS A 144 -16.87 -4.97 -17.04
N LEU A 145 -16.00 -4.04 -17.44
CA LEU A 145 -16.35 -2.92 -18.32
C LEU A 145 -16.23 -3.20 -19.84
N ARG A 146 -15.91 -4.44 -20.26
CA ARG A 146 -15.66 -4.74 -21.68
C ARG A 146 -16.74 -5.50 -22.44
N PHE A 147 -17.82 -5.95 -21.80
CA PHE A 147 -18.95 -6.54 -22.53
C PHE A 147 -20.26 -6.26 -21.80
N THR A 148 -21.17 -5.59 -22.54
CA THR A 148 -22.63 -5.52 -22.33
C THR A 148 -23.14 -4.94 -21.03
N PHE A 149 -23.80 -3.78 -21.18
CA PHE A 149 -24.74 -3.18 -20.24
C PHE A 149 -24.20 -2.86 -18.85
N LYS A 150 -24.34 -1.58 -18.47
CA LYS A 150 -24.25 -1.07 -17.10
C LYS A 150 -25.38 -1.66 -16.25
N VAL A 151 -25.48 -2.98 -16.16
CA VAL A 151 -26.19 -3.64 -15.07
C VAL A 151 -25.32 -3.36 -13.86
N GLN A 152 -25.89 -2.57 -12.97
CA GLN A 152 -25.49 -2.30 -11.60
C GLN A 152 -25.10 -3.59 -10.87
N LEU A 153 -23.92 -4.14 -11.18
CA LEU A 153 -23.27 -5.17 -10.39
C LEU A 153 -22.32 -4.47 -9.42
N ASN A 154 -22.97 -3.66 -8.59
CA ASN A 154 -22.62 -3.28 -7.23
C ASN A 154 -22.34 -4.54 -6.40
N MET A 155 -21.15 -5.13 -6.56
CA MET A 155 -20.68 -6.24 -5.71
C MET A 155 -19.31 -5.94 -5.10
N THR A 156 -18.96 -4.66 -5.02
CA THR A 156 -17.89 -4.16 -4.16
C THR A 156 -18.29 -2.76 -3.71
N ASP A 157 -19.51 -2.64 -3.17
CA ASP A 157 -20.11 -1.40 -2.67
C ASP A 157 -19.34 -0.94 -1.45
N GLY A 158 -18.18 -0.30 -1.62
CA GLY A 158 -17.43 0.36 -0.57
C GLY A 158 -17.41 -0.40 0.77
N THR A 159 -17.45 -1.74 0.75
CA THR A 159 -17.95 -2.48 1.94
C THR A 159 -16.95 -2.36 3.08
N HIS A 160 -15.69 -2.20 2.69
CA HIS A 160 -14.58 -1.92 3.58
C HIS A 160 -14.13 -0.47 3.49
N MET A 161 -14.81 0.41 2.76
CA MET A 161 -14.38 1.80 2.54
C MET A 161 -14.24 2.56 3.85
N VAL A 162 -15.28 2.53 4.69
CA VAL A 162 -15.23 3.13 6.04
C VAL A 162 -14.09 2.51 6.88
N ILE A 163 -13.89 1.19 6.79
CA ILE A 163 -12.81 0.51 7.53
C ILE A 163 -11.42 0.90 6.98
N ILE A 164 -11.29 1.04 5.66
CA ILE A 164 -10.08 1.44 4.96
C ILE A 164 -9.71 2.88 5.35
N GLU A 165 -10.69 3.77 5.46
CA GLU A 165 -10.46 5.17 5.86
C GLU A 165 -9.94 5.31 7.29
N ASN A 166 -10.30 4.39 8.20
CA ASN A 166 -9.77 4.39 9.56
C ASN A 166 -8.23 4.19 9.62
N PHE A 167 -7.60 3.77 8.52
CA PHE A 167 -6.14 3.68 8.43
C PHE A 167 -5.47 5.01 8.04
N ILE A 168 -6.22 6.00 7.52
CA ILE A 168 -5.66 7.26 7.01
C ILE A 168 -4.77 7.96 8.05
N PRO A 169 -5.20 8.18 9.31
CA PRO A 169 -4.36 8.88 10.29
C PRO A 169 -3.01 8.18 10.49
N LYS A 170 -3.02 6.86 10.68
CA LYS A 170 -1.80 6.06 10.85
C LYS A 170 -0.87 6.09 9.63
N LEU A 171 -1.43 6.11 8.43
CA LEU A 171 -0.64 6.20 7.21
C LEU A 171 -0.02 7.58 7.04
N CYS A 172 -0.71 8.65 7.47
CA CYS A 172 -0.17 10.00 7.53
C CYS A 172 0.97 10.07 8.55
N ASP A 173 0.81 9.51 9.75
CA ASP A 173 1.87 9.46 10.76
C ASP A 173 3.12 8.73 10.24
N LEU A 174 2.93 7.60 9.56
CA LEU A 174 4.03 6.85 8.92
C LEU A 174 4.73 7.65 7.81
N ALA A 175 3.97 8.39 7.00
CA ALA A 175 4.50 9.27 5.97
C ALA A 175 5.25 10.48 6.57
N LEU A 176 4.92 10.87 7.81
CA LEU A 176 5.50 12.00 8.51
C LEU A 176 6.56 11.60 9.55
N GLU A 177 6.84 10.32 9.71
CA GLU A 177 7.77 9.78 10.71
C GLU A 177 9.11 10.53 10.69
N LEU A 178 9.64 10.86 11.87
CA LEU A 178 10.90 11.59 12.06
C LEU A 178 11.97 10.67 12.66
N GLY A 179 13.25 10.90 12.35
CA GLY A 179 14.36 10.10 12.89
C GLY A 179 15.44 9.77 11.86
N ASN A 180 16.12 8.63 12.04
CA ASN A 180 17.24 8.20 11.20
C ASN A 180 16.82 7.99 9.73
N GLU A 181 17.46 8.70 8.81
CA GLU A 181 17.09 8.85 7.40
C GLU A 181 16.79 7.52 6.70
N ASN A 182 17.65 6.51 6.78
CA ASN A 182 17.44 5.26 6.01
C ASN A 182 16.25 4.43 6.49
N ARG A 183 16.09 4.34 7.82
CA ARG A 183 14.99 3.60 8.48
C ARG A 183 13.67 4.34 8.24
N VAL A 184 13.69 5.65 8.44
CA VAL A 184 12.54 6.54 8.28
C VAL A 184 12.08 6.59 6.82
N CYS A 185 12.99 6.64 5.85
CA CYS A 185 12.63 6.63 4.42
C CYS A 185 11.81 5.38 4.05
N SER A 186 12.13 4.22 4.61
CA SER A 186 11.39 2.98 4.34
C SER A 186 9.95 3.03 4.87
N LEU A 187 9.74 3.57 6.08
CA LEU A 187 8.41 3.80 6.65
C LEU A 187 7.62 4.84 5.85
N ARG A 188 8.26 5.97 5.52
CA ARG A 188 7.64 7.04 4.73
C ARG A 188 7.22 6.54 3.35
N CYS A 189 8.08 5.78 2.66
CA CYS A 189 7.75 5.13 1.40
C CYS A 189 6.55 4.20 1.55
N ALA A 190 6.52 3.33 2.56
CA ALA A 190 5.42 2.40 2.76
C ALA A 190 4.09 3.12 3.06
N GLY A 191 4.13 4.18 3.87
CA GLY A 191 3.00 5.07 4.14
C GLY A 191 2.49 5.75 2.86
N LEU A 192 3.36 6.49 2.17
CA LEU A 192 3.02 7.22 0.94
C LEU A 192 2.58 6.30 -0.20
N GLN A 193 3.21 5.13 -0.36
CA GLN A 193 2.77 4.12 -1.31
C GLN A 193 1.32 3.71 -1.03
N THR A 194 0.99 3.47 0.24
CA THR A 194 -0.37 3.08 0.63
C THR A 194 -1.35 4.25 0.46
N LEU A 195 -0.97 5.47 0.84
CA LEU A 195 -1.76 6.69 0.60
C LEU A 195 -2.00 6.92 -0.89
N SER A 196 -1.03 6.63 -1.76
CA SER A 196 -1.22 6.76 -3.20
C SER A 196 -2.33 5.84 -3.71
N SER A 197 -2.44 4.62 -3.17
CA SER A 197 -3.55 3.71 -3.47
C SER A 197 -4.86 4.16 -2.87
N MET A 198 -4.82 4.78 -1.68
CA MET A 198 -5.98 5.35 -1.00
C MET A 198 -6.60 6.47 -1.82
N VAL A 199 -5.79 7.44 -2.26
CA VAL A 199 -6.23 8.56 -3.11
C VAL A 199 -6.78 8.06 -4.44
N TRP A 200 -6.15 7.04 -5.03
CA TRP A 200 -6.69 6.41 -6.23
C TRP A 200 -8.04 5.71 -5.97
N PHE A 201 -8.16 4.98 -4.85
CA PHE A 201 -9.38 4.30 -4.43
C PHE A 201 -10.54 5.29 -4.22
N MET A 202 -10.28 6.42 -3.55
CA MET A 202 -11.20 7.55 -3.39
C MET A 202 -11.77 8.02 -4.75
N GLY A 203 -10.90 8.19 -5.75
CA GLY A 203 -11.30 8.68 -7.09
C GLY A 203 -12.04 7.68 -7.97
N GLU A 204 -12.01 6.40 -7.60
CA GLU A 204 -12.77 5.34 -8.28
C GLU A 204 -14.15 5.13 -7.64
N HIS A 205 -14.34 5.60 -6.40
CA HIS A 205 -15.63 5.61 -5.70
C HIS A 205 -16.27 7.00 -5.62
N SER A 206 -15.68 8.02 -6.26
CA SER A 206 -16.11 9.42 -6.21
C SER A 206 -16.39 9.92 -4.78
N HIS A 207 -15.50 9.57 -3.86
CA HIS A 207 -15.59 9.96 -2.46
C HIS A 207 -14.27 10.53 -1.98
N VAL A 208 -14.33 11.59 -1.18
CA VAL A 208 -13.17 12.19 -0.52
C VAL A 208 -13.39 12.12 0.97
N SER A 209 -12.46 11.49 1.68
CA SER A 209 -12.55 11.34 3.14
C SER A 209 -12.46 12.68 3.87
N GLU A 210 -13.01 12.74 5.07
CA GLU A 210 -12.92 13.91 5.94
C GLU A 210 -11.46 14.21 6.31
N GLU A 211 -10.65 13.17 6.48
CA GLU A 211 -9.21 13.22 6.79
C GLU A 211 -8.32 13.63 5.59
N PHE A 212 -8.92 14.03 4.47
CA PHE A 212 -8.16 14.33 3.26
C PHE A 212 -7.17 15.50 3.41
N ASP A 213 -7.45 16.46 4.30
CA ASP A 213 -6.50 17.56 4.59
C ASP A 213 -5.20 17.02 5.23
N ASN A 214 -5.30 15.99 6.07
CA ASN A 214 -4.14 15.30 6.67
C ASN A 214 -3.36 14.52 5.61
N VAL A 215 -4.06 13.89 4.66
CA VAL A 215 -3.44 13.20 3.52
C VAL A 215 -2.64 14.18 2.67
N VAL A 216 -3.22 15.33 2.33
CA VAL A 216 -2.53 16.38 1.54
C VAL A 216 -1.29 16.87 2.28
N SER A 217 -1.41 17.18 3.57
CA SER A 217 -0.28 17.63 4.39
C SER A 217 0.86 16.60 4.41
N ALA A 218 0.55 15.31 4.59
CA ALA A 218 1.53 14.23 4.59
C ALA A 218 2.23 14.06 3.22
N ILE A 219 1.49 14.24 2.12
CA ILE A 219 2.04 14.17 0.76
C ILE A 219 2.98 15.35 0.52
N LEU A 220 2.54 16.57 0.83
CA LEU A 220 3.26 17.79 0.49
C LEU A 220 4.54 17.94 1.32
N GLU A 221 4.51 17.64 2.61
CA GLU A 221 5.73 17.66 3.45
C GLU A 221 6.85 16.74 2.89
N ASN A 222 6.49 15.61 2.25
CA ASN A 222 7.47 14.73 1.59
C ASN A 222 7.90 15.21 0.20
N HIS A 223 7.09 16.02 -0.48
CA HIS A 223 7.50 16.73 -1.70
C HIS A 223 8.52 17.82 -1.36
N GLU A 224 8.26 18.56 -0.30
CA GLU A 224 9.08 19.68 0.16
C GLU A 224 10.47 19.27 0.64
N ARG A 225 10.62 18.13 1.31
CA ARG A 225 11.92 17.65 1.81
C ARG A 225 12.94 17.48 0.70
N GLN A 226 12.53 17.01 -0.48
CA GLN A 226 13.41 16.97 -1.65
C GLN A 226 13.87 18.37 -2.08
N SER A 227 13.00 19.37 -1.97
CA SER A 227 13.37 20.76 -2.30
C SER A 227 14.36 21.36 -1.30
N LYS A 228 14.33 20.92 -0.03
CA LYS A 228 15.26 21.33 1.03
C LYS A 228 16.61 20.62 0.88
N GLU A 229 16.63 19.31 0.68
CA GLU A 229 17.85 18.51 0.43
C GLU A 229 18.62 18.98 -0.83
N ALA A 230 17.90 19.34 -1.89
CA ALA A 230 18.52 19.90 -3.10
C ALA A 230 19.19 21.27 -2.87
N LYS A 231 18.70 22.07 -1.89
CA LYS A 231 19.31 23.35 -1.52
C LYS A 231 20.58 23.15 -0.69
N ASP A 232 20.55 22.25 0.30
CA ASP A 232 21.69 21.99 1.19
C ASP A 232 22.90 21.40 0.42
N SER A 233 22.64 20.57 -0.58
CA SER A 233 23.70 20.02 -1.45
C SER A 233 24.36 21.06 -2.37
N ALA A 234 23.72 22.20 -2.62
CA ALA A 234 24.26 23.28 -3.44
C ALA A 234 25.04 24.33 -2.62
N ASP A 235 24.69 24.49 -1.33
CA ASP A 235 25.29 25.51 -0.44
C ASP A 235 26.58 25.04 0.26
N SER A 236 26.99 23.78 0.15
CA SER A 236 28.26 23.29 0.71
C SER A 236 29.53 23.83 0.00
N THR A 237 29.40 24.81 -0.89
CA THR A 237 30.53 25.39 -1.65
C THR A 237 30.69 26.91 -1.52
N SER A 238 29.99 27.59 -0.61
CA SER A 238 30.19 29.03 -0.45
C SER A 238 29.92 29.54 0.96
N THR A 239 31.00 29.89 1.65
CA THR A 239 31.00 30.87 2.73
C THR A 239 30.46 32.22 2.25
N GLU A 240 29.61 32.80 3.10
CA GLU A 240 29.36 34.23 3.25
C GLU A 240 28.49 34.96 2.19
N TYR A 241 27.59 35.79 2.73
CA TYR A 241 26.68 36.77 2.11
C TYR A 241 25.35 36.28 1.52
N VAL A 242 24.28 36.79 2.17
CA VAL A 242 22.90 36.90 1.69
C VAL A 242 22.90 37.42 0.25
N ARG A 243 22.68 36.53 -0.73
CA ARG A 243 22.39 36.91 -2.12
C ARG A 243 21.25 36.07 -2.66
N CYS A 244 20.15 36.75 -3.01
CA CYS A 244 18.95 36.14 -3.59
C CYS A 244 19.29 35.21 -4.78
N PRO A 245 18.88 33.93 -4.76
CA PRO A 245 18.86 33.11 -5.97
C PRO A 245 18.04 33.78 -7.09
N SER A 246 18.64 33.96 -8.27
CA SER A 246 18.02 34.57 -9.45
C SER A 246 16.84 33.74 -9.99
N VAL A 247 15.90 34.38 -10.71
CA VAL A 247 14.77 33.76 -11.45
C VAL A 247 15.20 32.52 -12.26
N HIS A 248 16.44 32.51 -12.75
CA HIS A 248 17.02 31.38 -13.48
C HIS A 248 17.08 30.08 -12.65
N LYS A 249 17.44 30.14 -11.35
CA LYS A 249 17.44 28.96 -10.45
C LYS A 249 16.02 28.45 -10.20
N MET A 250 15.01 29.34 -10.21
CA MET A 250 13.59 28.98 -10.08
C MET A 250 13.09 28.23 -11.33
N ILE A 251 13.45 28.71 -12.52
CA ILE A 251 13.18 28.00 -13.78
C ILE A 251 13.88 26.64 -13.77
N THR A 252 15.10 26.52 -13.25
CA THR A 252 15.80 25.24 -13.17
C THR A 252 15.11 24.25 -12.21
N LEU A 253 14.72 24.66 -11.00
CA LEU A 253 13.99 23.80 -10.06
C LEU A 253 12.62 23.39 -10.58
N ALA A 254 11.88 24.33 -11.17
CA ALA A 254 10.60 24.05 -11.83
C ALA A 254 10.79 23.15 -13.05
N SER A 255 11.89 23.28 -13.81
CA SER A 255 12.24 22.42 -14.94
C SER A 255 12.66 21.00 -14.50
N SER A 256 13.37 20.88 -13.38
CA SER A 256 13.71 19.59 -12.76
C SER A 256 12.46 18.90 -12.21
N SER A 257 11.53 19.65 -11.59
CA SER A 257 10.23 19.12 -11.18
C SER A 257 9.37 18.73 -12.39
N LEU A 258 9.32 19.57 -13.44
CA LEU A 258 8.64 19.28 -14.70
C LEU A 258 9.16 17.98 -15.33
N GLY A 259 10.48 17.80 -15.36
CA GLY A 259 11.12 16.58 -15.83
C GLY A 259 10.77 15.36 -14.97
N ALA A 260 10.61 15.53 -13.66
CA ALA A 260 10.24 14.44 -12.75
C ALA A 260 8.74 14.09 -12.81
N MET A 261 7.86 15.10 -12.85
CA MET A 261 6.40 14.93 -12.89
C MET A 261 5.93 14.32 -14.22
N SER A 262 6.50 14.79 -15.34
CA SER A 262 6.22 14.23 -16.67
C SER A 262 6.67 12.76 -16.82
N ARG A 263 7.66 12.33 -16.03
CA ARG A 263 8.14 10.94 -16.00
C ARG A 263 7.26 10.00 -15.18
N ILE A 264 6.27 10.51 -14.43
CA ILE A 264 5.42 9.66 -13.59
C ILE A 264 4.57 8.73 -14.47
N PRO A 265 4.77 7.41 -14.33
CA PRO A 265 3.98 6.44 -15.07
C PRO A 265 2.51 6.48 -14.64
N SER A 266 1.60 6.12 -15.54
CA SER A 266 0.20 5.93 -15.16
C SER A 266 0.06 4.79 -14.15
N TRP A 267 -1.01 4.79 -13.35
CA TRP A 267 -1.24 3.76 -12.32
C TRP A 267 -1.17 2.32 -12.85
N ASN A 268 -1.67 2.07 -14.07
CA ASN A 268 -1.60 0.78 -14.75
C ASN A 268 -0.18 0.36 -15.19
N ARG A 269 0.75 1.31 -15.26
CA ARG A 269 2.18 1.05 -15.49
C ARG A 269 2.92 0.84 -14.17
N ILE A 270 2.51 1.50 -13.09
CA ILE A 270 3.03 1.27 -11.73
C ILE A 270 2.66 -0.13 -11.24
N ILE A 271 1.41 -0.53 -11.44
CA ILE A 271 0.86 -1.81 -10.98
C ILE A 271 0.41 -2.62 -12.19
N ASN A 272 1.02 -3.78 -12.39
CA ASN A 272 0.69 -4.63 -13.53
C ASN A 272 -0.67 -5.34 -13.35
N LYS A 273 -1.16 -6.02 -14.41
CA LYS A 273 -2.42 -6.78 -14.37
C LYS A 273 -2.44 -7.88 -13.29
N LYS A 274 -1.29 -8.45 -12.94
CA LYS A 274 -1.13 -9.46 -11.87
C LYS A 274 -1.11 -8.84 -10.48
N GLY A 275 -0.89 -7.52 -10.39
CA GLY A 275 -0.84 -6.73 -9.17
C GLY A 275 0.52 -6.58 -8.54
N GLU A 276 1.57 -6.88 -9.28
CA GLU A 276 2.94 -6.65 -8.86
C GLU A 276 3.37 -5.24 -9.28
N LEU A 277 4.28 -4.64 -8.51
CA LEU A 277 4.88 -3.35 -8.82
C LEU A 277 5.85 -3.49 -10.00
N ASN A 278 5.75 -2.57 -10.96
CA ASN A 278 6.65 -2.45 -12.10
C ASN A 278 7.49 -1.16 -11.95
N LEU A 279 8.27 -1.08 -10.90
CA LEU A 279 9.14 0.06 -10.59
C LEU A 279 10.56 -0.41 -10.26
N THR A 280 11.54 0.48 -10.41
CA THR A 280 12.92 0.23 -9.98
C THR A 280 13.04 0.23 -8.45
N LEU A 281 14.11 -0.38 -7.92
CA LEU A 281 14.37 -0.37 -6.48
C LEU A 281 14.59 1.05 -5.93
N GLU A 282 15.15 1.93 -6.75
CA GLU A 282 15.37 3.34 -6.39
C GLU A 282 14.05 4.11 -6.29
N GLU A 283 13.16 3.96 -7.27
CA GLU A 283 11.83 4.59 -7.24
C GLU A 283 11.00 4.11 -6.04
N THR A 284 11.00 2.81 -5.76
CA THR A 284 10.22 2.26 -4.64
C THR A 284 10.69 2.76 -3.26
N LYS A 285 11.99 3.09 -3.13
CA LYS A 285 12.62 3.59 -1.91
C LYS A 285 12.73 5.11 -1.84
N ASN A 286 12.07 5.83 -2.74
CA ASN A 286 12.08 7.28 -2.77
C ASN A 286 10.73 7.87 -2.29
N PRO A 287 10.67 8.51 -1.11
CA PRO A 287 9.44 9.13 -0.62
C PRO A 287 8.90 10.24 -1.54
N SER A 288 9.77 11.04 -2.14
CA SER A 288 9.37 12.10 -3.08
C SER A 288 8.72 11.52 -4.34
N PHE A 289 9.22 10.38 -4.84
CA PHE A 289 8.57 9.67 -5.94
C PHE A 289 7.12 9.29 -5.59
N TRP A 290 6.89 8.69 -4.41
CA TRP A 290 5.55 8.33 -3.98
C TRP A 290 4.66 9.54 -3.69
N SER A 291 5.20 10.64 -3.17
CA SER A 291 4.47 11.91 -3.01
C SER A 291 3.98 12.43 -4.36
N ARG A 292 4.85 12.46 -5.37
CA ARG A 292 4.50 12.80 -6.74
C ARG A 292 3.44 11.88 -7.36
N VAL A 293 3.53 10.57 -7.10
CA VAL A 293 2.47 9.62 -7.51
C VAL A 293 1.14 9.96 -6.84
N CYS A 294 1.14 10.36 -5.56
CA CYS A 294 -0.06 10.83 -4.88
C CYS A 294 -0.62 12.10 -5.55
N ILE A 295 0.21 13.09 -5.88
CA ILE A 295 -0.20 14.30 -6.61
C ILE A 295 -0.88 13.94 -7.94
N ASN A 296 -0.28 13.04 -8.72
CA ASN A 296 -0.88 12.57 -9.97
C ASN A 296 -2.24 11.87 -9.73
N ASN A 297 -2.39 11.12 -8.64
CA ASN A 297 -3.66 10.49 -8.27
C ASN A 297 -4.70 11.49 -7.75
N MET A 298 -4.29 12.57 -7.07
CA MET A 298 -5.17 13.66 -6.65
C MET A 298 -5.74 14.39 -7.87
N ALA A 299 -4.91 14.67 -8.89
CA ALA A 299 -5.38 15.25 -10.14
C ALA A 299 -6.39 14.34 -10.85
N LYS A 300 -6.16 13.01 -10.84
CA LYS A 300 -7.11 12.04 -11.40
C LYS A 300 -8.42 11.92 -10.59
N LEU A 301 -8.37 12.09 -9.27
CA LEU A 301 -9.54 12.11 -8.38
C LEU A 301 -10.44 13.31 -8.71
N ALA A 302 -9.83 14.44 -9.08
CA ALA A 302 -10.47 15.71 -9.36
C ALA A 302 -11.23 15.74 -10.72
N LYS A 303 -12.21 14.84 -10.92
CA LYS A 303 -13.01 14.73 -12.18
C LYS A 303 -14.22 15.67 -12.25
N GLU A 304 -14.68 16.14 -11.10
CA GLU A 304 -15.91 16.93 -10.94
C GLU A 304 -15.60 18.23 -10.20
N ALA A 305 -16.33 19.30 -10.49
CA ALA A 305 -16.06 20.64 -9.95
C ALA A 305 -15.95 20.68 -8.42
N THR A 306 -16.83 19.98 -7.71
CA THR A 306 -16.83 19.89 -6.24
C THR A 306 -15.59 19.17 -5.70
N THR A 307 -15.18 18.08 -6.35
CA THR A 307 -13.99 17.31 -5.99
C THR A 307 -12.71 18.07 -6.30
N ILE A 308 -12.66 18.78 -7.44
CA ILE A 308 -11.54 19.68 -7.78
C ILE A 308 -11.39 20.76 -6.72
N ARG A 309 -12.49 21.43 -6.39
CA ARG A 309 -12.50 22.44 -5.33
C ARG A 309 -12.03 21.84 -3.99
N ARG A 310 -12.51 20.66 -3.61
CA ARG A 310 -12.06 19.97 -2.38
C ARG A 310 -10.54 19.72 -2.40
N VAL A 311 -9.99 19.23 -3.51
CA VAL A 311 -8.55 18.96 -3.66
C VAL A 311 -7.73 20.24 -3.56
N ILE A 312 -8.08 21.25 -4.36
CA ILE A 312 -7.36 22.54 -4.42
C ILE A 312 -7.48 23.30 -3.09
N ASP A 313 -8.67 23.37 -2.50
CA ASP A 313 -8.88 24.03 -1.20
C ASP A 313 -8.03 23.39 -0.09
N SER A 314 -7.84 22.06 -0.12
CA SER A 314 -6.98 21.36 0.85
C SER A 314 -5.51 21.78 0.72
N ILE A 315 -5.03 21.91 -0.52
CA ILE A 315 -3.66 22.31 -0.83
C ILE A 315 -3.45 23.77 -0.41
N PHE A 316 -4.41 24.64 -0.72
CA PHE A 316 -4.35 26.05 -0.34
C PHE A 316 -4.37 26.23 1.18
N ARG A 317 -5.23 25.50 1.91
CA ARG A 317 -5.23 25.50 3.37
C ARG A 317 -3.88 25.09 3.95
N TYR A 318 -3.25 24.07 3.39
CA TYR A 318 -1.91 23.65 3.81
C TYR A 318 -0.88 24.78 3.57
N PHE A 319 -0.91 25.42 2.40
CA PHE A 319 -0.03 26.57 2.12
C PHE A 319 -0.30 27.77 3.03
N ASP A 320 -1.56 28.05 3.35
CA ASP A 320 -1.95 29.11 4.28
C ASP A 320 -1.42 28.81 5.69
N HIS A 321 -1.64 27.59 6.18
CA HIS A 321 -1.25 27.16 7.52
C HIS A 321 0.27 27.19 7.73
N GLU A 322 1.02 26.68 6.76
CA GLU A 322 2.48 26.62 6.80
C GLU A 322 3.15 27.91 6.27
N ASN A 323 2.36 28.93 5.91
CA ASN A 323 2.82 30.21 5.36
C ASN A 323 3.75 30.06 4.13
N LEU A 324 3.42 29.10 3.26
CA LEU A 324 4.22 28.71 2.09
C LEU A 324 3.94 29.57 0.84
N TRP A 325 3.01 30.52 0.96
CA TRP A 325 2.73 31.51 -0.09
C TRP A 325 3.79 32.60 -0.20
N SER A 326 4.58 32.82 0.85
CA SER A 326 5.53 33.94 0.86
C SER A 326 6.61 33.77 -0.23
N SER A 327 6.61 34.77 -1.10
CA SER A 327 7.27 34.81 -2.40
C SER A 327 8.78 34.91 -2.26
N GLN A 328 9.48 33.83 -2.66
CA GLN A 328 10.69 33.80 -3.50
C GLN A 328 11.29 32.38 -3.59
N TYR A 329 10.98 31.49 -2.63
CA TYR A 329 11.63 30.17 -2.49
C TYR A 329 10.70 29.03 -1.99
N GLY A 330 9.39 29.29 -1.94
CA GLY A 330 8.39 28.39 -1.39
C GLY A 330 8.11 27.18 -2.29
N PRO A 331 7.88 25.98 -1.72
CA PRO A 331 7.54 24.78 -2.46
C PRO A 331 6.17 24.83 -3.15
N SER A 332 5.33 25.80 -2.75
CA SER A 332 4.00 26.04 -3.30
C SER A 332 3.99 26.13 -4.83
N LEU A 333 4.90 26.90 -5.44
CA LEU A 333 4.97 27.02 -6.90
C LEU A 333 5.27 25.68 -7.59
N SER A 334 6.20 24.89 -7.05
CA SER A 334 6.56 23.57 -7.62
C SER A 334 5.38 22.60 -7.53
N VAL A 335 4.66 22.61 -6.42
CA VAL A 335 3.49 21.76 -6.19
C VAL A 335 2.33 22.16 -7.11
N LEU A 336 2.03 23.45 -7.22
CA LEU A 336 0.97 23.95 -8.11
C LEU A 336 1.25 23.60 -9.57
N TYR A 337 2.52 23.72 -9.98
CA TYR A 337 2.93 23.35 -11.33
C TYR A 337 2.83 21.84 -11.57
N ASP A 338 3.24 21.00 -10.61
CA ASP A 338 3.11 19.54 -10.71
C ASP A 338 1.63 19.10 -10.80
N ILE A 339 0.72 19.77 -10.07
CA ILE A 339 -0.72 19.53 -10.15
C ILE A 339 -1.29 19.96 -11.49
N GLN A 340 -0.92 21.15 -11.98
CA GLN A 340 -1.36 21.64 -13.28
C GLN A 340 -0.97 20.65 -14.40
N VAL A 341 0.30 20.24 -14.46
CA VAL A 341 0.78 19.25 -15.44
C VAL A 341 0.03 17.92 -15.33
N ALA A 342 -0.30 17.49 -14.10
CA ALA A 342 -1.10 16.28 -13.91
C ALA A 342 -2.56 16.45 -14.36
N MET A 343 -3.17 17.61 -14.15
CA MET A 343 -4.54 17.91 -14.60
C MET A 343 -4.63 17.99 -16.13
N GLU A 344 -3.64 18.61 -16.79
CA GLU A 344 -3.50 18.64 -18.26
C GLU A 344 -3.46 17.24 -18.86
N LYS A 345 -2.72 16.32 -18.24
CA LYS A 345 -2.67 14.91 -18.65
C LYS A 345 -4.03 14.21 -18.61
N TYR A 346 -4.95 14.67 -17.77
CA TYR A 346 -6.30 14.10 -17.63
C TYR A 346 -7.39 14.96 -18.31
N GLY A 347 -7.02 16.04 -19.00
CA GLY A 347 -7.97 16.94 -19.70
C GLY A 347 -8.84 17.76 -18.74
N MET A 348 -8.34 18.06 -17.55
CA MET A 348 -9.08 18.79 -16.51
C MET A 348 -8.81 20.31 -16.50
N ASP A 349 -8.21 20.85 -17.57
CA ASP A 349 -7.72 22.23 -17.69
C ASP A 349 -8.79 23.30 -17.52
N VAL A 350 -10.03 22.94 -17.83
CA VAL A 350 -11.21 23.83 -17.76
C VAL A 350 -11.49 24.29 -16.33
N PHE A 351 -10.98 23.60 -15.32
CA PHE A 351 -11.23 23.92 -13.91
C PHE A 351 -10.09 24.67 -13.21
N PHE A 352 -9.00 24.94 -13.92
CA PHE A 352 -7.84 25.67 -13.40
C PHE A 352 -7.71 27.09 -13.99
N LEU A 353 -8.42 27.36 -15.09
CA LEU A 353 -8.66 28.69 -15.68
C LEU A 353 -9.84 29.37 -14.97
#